data_AF-A0A936SD82-F1
#
_entry.id   AF-A0A936SD82-F1
#
_cell.length_a   1.000
_cell.length_b   1.000
_cell.length_c   1.000
_cell.angle_alpha   90.00
_cell.angle_beta   90.00
_cell.angle_gamma   90.00
#
_symmetry.space_group_name_H-M   'P 1'
#
loop_
_entity.id
_entity.type
_entity.pdbx_description
1 polymer ?
#
loop_
_entity_poly.entity_id
_entity_poly.type
_entity_poly.pdbx_seq_one_letter_code
_entity_poly.pdbx_strand_id
1 'polypeptide(L)'
;MNLSETLVIYLACGAPFGVEYLQRPTDRSFVFVAFGVFLRFILWPVAAVRMLYRLLVHSSELLLELPDAGEQRLALIRSKFEAIIHSEQGSPRVFEFRDTFMRYTGLARSDSRTAGNGIAEIFEATDHNDVTLASACLNRKNTARLDRHREQSRREFLQLISNISTNGDSLSQILQLSMKTADEVGDRELAERLRAFLRHRRGI
;
A
#
# COMPACT_ATOMS: atom_id res chain seq x y z
N MET A 1 6.22 42.23 -14.11
CA MET A 1 5.02 41.43 -13.80
C MET A 1 3.91 42.41 -13.50
N ASN A 2 2.83 42.38 -14.28
CA ASN A 2 1.76 43.36 -14.14
C ASN A 2 0.95 43.07 -12.87
N LEU A 3 0.41 44.13 -12.24
CA LEU A 3 -0.48 43.99 -11.08
C LEU A 3 -1.69 43.10 -11.40
N SER A 4 -2.20 43.19 -12.63
CA SER A 4 -3.29 42.35 -13.14
C SER A 4 -2.92 40.86 -13.20
N GLU A 5 -1.72 40.51 -13.70
CA GLU A 5 -1.23 39.13 -13.76
C GLU A 5 -1.07 38.52 -12.37
N THR A 6 -0.52 39.30 -11.44
CA THR A 6 -0.33 38.89 -10.05
C THR A 6 -1.68 38.64 -9.38
N LEU A 7 -2.69 39.49 -9.66
CA LEU A 7 -4.03 39.35 -9.12
C LEU A 7 -4.76 38.14 -9.71
N VAL A 8 -4.61 37.87 -11.01
CA VAL A 8 -5.18 36.67 -11.66
C VAL A 8 -4.59 35.39 -11.08
N ILE A 9 -3.26 35.32 -10.90
CA ILE A 9 -2.60 34.15 -10.30
C ILE A 9 -3.06 33.96 -8.86
N TYR A 10 -3.12 35.04 -8.07
CA TYR A 10 -3.59 34.99 -6.69
C TYR A 10 -5.04 34.47 -6.60
N LEU A 11 -5.90 34.93 -7.51
CA LEU A 11 -7.32 34.60 -7.52
C LEU A 11 -7.58 33.16 -8.00
N ALA A 12 -6.78 32.68 -8.96
CA ALA A 12 -6.83 31.30 -9.45
C ALA A 12 -6.38 30.29 -8.36
N CYS A 13 -5.36 30.62 -7.57
CA CYS A 13 -4.88 29.76 -6.49
C CYS A 13 -5.81 29.73 -5.26
N GLY A 14 -6.56 30.82 -5.00
CA GLY A 14 -7.46 30.92 -3.84
C GLY A 14 -8.84 30.24 -4.03
N ALA A 15 -9.30 30.07 -5.27
CA ALA A 15 -10.62 29.53 -5.59
C ALA A 15 -10.93 28.13 -5.01
N PRO A 16 -10.01 27.14 -5.04
CA PRO A 16 -10.26 25.81 -4.49
C PRO A 16 -10.58 25.82 -2.98
N PHE A 17 -9.96 26.72 -2.22
CA PHE A 17 -10.14 26.81 -0.76
C PHE A 17 -11.52 27.36 -0.35
N GLY A 18 -12.09 28.24 -1.18
CA GLY A 18 -13.45 28.73 -0.98
C GLY A 18 -14.50 27.63 -1.24
N VAL A 19 -14.28 26.84 -2.30
CA VAL A 19 -15.18 25.74 -2.69
C VAL A 19 -15.17 24.61 -1.66
N GLU A 20 -14.02 24.26 -1.09
CA GLU A 20 -13.92 23.22 -0.05
C GLU A 20 -14.77 23.57 1.19
N TYR A 21 -14.88 24.85 1.54
CA TYR A 21 -15.71 25.28 2.67
C TYR A 21 -17.21 25.20 2.37
N LEU A 22 -17.60 25.47 1.12
CA LEU A 22 -18.99 25.37 0.68
C LEU A 22 -19.50 23.91 0.69
N GLN A 23 -18.61 22.95 0.47
CA GLN A 23 -18.94 21.52 0.46
C GLN A 23 -19.08 20.90 1.86
N ARG A 24 -18.69 21.60 2.94
CA ARG A 24 -18.82 21.08 4.31
C ARG A 24 -20.24 21.31 4.84
N PRO A 25 -20.97 20.26 5.26
CA PRO A 25 -22.31 20.42 5.81
C PRO A 25 -22.23 21.30 7.07
N THR A 26 -22.92 22.45 7.03
CA THR A 26 -22.90 23.43 8.11
C THR A 26 -24.32 23.97 8.32
N ASP A 27 -24.88 23.81 9.52
CA ASP A 27 -26.22 24.30 9.92
C ASP A 27 -26.31 25.83 10.14
N ARG A 28 -25.39 26.60 9.56
CA ARG A 28 -25.31 28.06 9.76
C ARG A 28 -26.05 28.79 8.65
N SER A 29 -26.55 29.97 8.98
CA SER A 29 -27.26 30.82 8.01
C SER A 29 -26.37 31.20 6.82
N PHE A 30 -27.01 31.34 5.67
CA PHE A 30 -26.37 31.58 4.37
C PHE A 30 -25.36 32.73 4.38
N VAL A 31 -25.65 33.81 5.11
CA VAL A 31 -24.77 34.99 5.24
C VAL A 31 -23.44 34.64 5.91
N PHE A 32 -23.46 33.78 6.94
CA PHE A 32 -22.24 33.33 7.61
C PHE A 32 -21.43 32.35 6.75
N VAL A 33 -22.10 31.56 5.90
CA VAL A 33 -21.42 30.69 4.93
C VAL A 33 -20.72 31.53 3.87
N ALA A 34 -21.42 32.50 3.26
CA ALA A 34 -20.86 33.38 2.25
C ALA A 34 -19.68 34.22 2.78
N PHE A 35 -19.80 34.77 3.99
CA PHE A 35 -18.70 35.48 4.65
C PHE A 35 -17.51 34.55 4.94
N GLY A 36 -17.78 33.32 5.39
CA GLY A 36 -16.73 32.32 5.63
C GLY A 36 -16.00 31.87 4.35
N VAL A 37 -16.70 31.74 3.23
CA VAL A 37 -16.11 31.47 1.91
C VAL A 37 -15.20 32.63 1.49
N PHE A 38 -15.70 33.87 1.59
CA PHE A 38 -14.94 35.07 1.22
C PHE A 38 -13.67 35.25 2.07
N LEU A 39 -13.78 35.04 3.39
CA LEU A 39 -12.66 35.15 4.31
C LEU A 39 -11.57 34.11 3.99
N ARG A 40 -11.95 32.86 3.69
CA ARG A 40 -11.00 31.80 3.32
C ARG A 40 -10.40 31.98 1.93
N PHE A 41 -11.14 32.60 1.01
CA PHE A 41 -10.65 32.97 -0.30
C PHE A 41 -9.60 34.08 -0.23
N ILE A 42 -9.76 35.09 0.64
CA ILE A 42 -8.78 36.16 0.82
C ILE A 42 -7.58 35.67 1.65
N LEU A 43 -7.82 34.92 2.73
CA LEU A 43 -6.78 34.39 3.62
C LEU A 43 -6.30 32.99 3.22
N TRP A 44 -6.42 32.62 1.94
CA TRP A 44 -5.96 31.33 1.44
C TRP A 44 -4.47 31.04 1.73
N PRO A 45 -3.53 32.01 1.76
CA PRO A 45 -2.14 31.71 2.09
C PRO A 45 -1.98 31.20 3.52
N VAL A 46 -2.76 31.73 4.47
CA VAL A 46 -2.76 31.27 5.86
C VAL A 46 -3.37 29.87 5.97
N ALA A 47 -4.45 29.61 5.23
CA ALA A 47 -5.06 28.28 5.17
C ALA A 47 -4.13 27.25 4.52
N ALA A 48 -3.44 27.62 3.44
CA ALA A 48 -2.46 26.80 2.74
C ALA A 48 -1.24 26.51 3.63
N VAL A 49 -0.70 27.52 4.34
CA VAL A 49 0.38 27.31 5.31
C VAL A 49 -0.07 26.42 6.45
N ARG A 50 -1.29 26.59 6.97
CA ARG A 50 -1.83 25.72 8.03
C ARG A 50 -2.06 24.29 7.55
N MET A 51 -2.52 24.11 6.31
CA MET A 51 -2.69 22.79 5.68
C MET A 51 -1.34 22.14 5.42
N LEU A 52 -0.36 22.89 4.91
CA LEU A 52 1.00 22.43 4.71
C LEU A 52 1.67 22.10 6.05
N TYR A 53 1.46 22.89 7.10
CA TYR A 53 1.95 22.61 8.43
C TYR A 53 1.30 21.37 9.04
N ARG A 54 -0.03 21.19 8.87
CA ARG A 54 -0.70 19.95 9.24
C ARG A 54 -0.15 18.76 8.48
N LEU A 55 0.05 18.90 7.16
CA LEU A 55 0.66 17.87 6.34
C LEU A 55 2.09 17.57 6.80
N LEU A 56 2.90 18.57 7.15
CA LEU A 56 4.27 18.41 7.63
C LEU A 56 4.34 17.78 9.02
N VAL A 57 3.43 18.15 9.92
CA VAL A 57 3.36 17.61 11.29
C VAL A 57 2.75 16.20 11.29
N HIS A 58 1.70 15.92 10.51
CA HIS A 58 1.23 14.54 10.29
C HIS A 58 2.23 13.72 9.49
N SER A 59 2.91 14.32 8.51
CA SER A 59 4.01 13.66 7.83
C SER A 59 5.24 13.57 8.70
N SER A 60 5.30 14.14 9.91
CA SER A 60 6.41 13.83 10.83
C SER A 60 6.19 12.47 11.50
N GLU A 61 4.93 12.05 11.68
CA GLU A 61 4.59 10.65 11.99
C GLU A 61 4.73 9.75 10.75
N LEU A 62 4.42 10.24 9.55
CA LEU A 62 4.59 9.47 8.29
C LEU A 62 6.03 9.45 7.74
N LEU A 63 6.89 10.42 8.07
CA LEU A 63 8.32 10.49 7.69
C LEU A 63 9.21 9.73 8.67
N LEU A 64 8.67 9.28 9.80
CA LEU A 64 9.27 8.25 10.64
C LEU A 64 9.11 6.84 10.04
N GLU A 65 8.25 6.66 9.02
CA GLU A 65 8.37 5.57 8.07
C GLU A 65 9.48 5.90 7.06
N LEU A 66 10.74 5.97 7.53
CA LEU A 66 11.81 5.65 6.60
C LEU A 66 11.44 4.28 6.00
N PRO A 67 11.44 4.11 4.66
CA PRO A 67 11.12 2.83 4.06
C PRO A 67 12.02 1.81 4.72
N ASP A 68 11.39 0.88 5.43
CA ASP A 68 12.05 -0.14 6.22
C ASP A 68 13.16 -0.74 5.35
N ALA A 69 14.33 -1.03 5.94
CA ALA A 69 15.46 -1.55 5.18
C ALA A 69 15.04 -2.78 4.34
N GLY A 70 14.05 -3.54 4.81
CA GLY A 70 13.40 -4.61 4.07
C GLY A 70 12.58 -4.16 2.85
N GLU A 71 11.83 -3.06 2.93
CA GLU A 71 11.09 -2.51 1.78
C GLU A 71 12.03 -2.03 0.67
N GLN A 72 13.12 -1.36 1.04
CA GLN A 72 14.12 -0.92 0.05
C GLN A 72 14.76 -2.13 -0.65
N ARG A 73 15.10 -3.19 0.10
CA ARG A 73 15.64 -4.43 -0.47
C ARG A 73 14.64 -5.13 -1.38
N LEU A 74 13.37 -5.20 -0.99
CA LEU A 74 12.30 -5.76 -1.83
C LEU A 74 12.09 -4.94 -3.11
N ALA A 75 12.17 -3.61 -3.03
CA ALA A 75 12.09 -2.74 -4.21
C ALA A 75 13.25 -2.97 -5.18
N LEU A 76 14.47 -3.19 -4.67
CA LEU A 76 15.64 -3.56 -5.48
C LEU A 76 15.53 -4.95 -6.09
N ILE A 77 14.93 -5.92 -5.38
CA ILE A 77 14.67 -7.26 -5.95
C ILE A 77 13.61 -7.17 -7.04
N ARG A 78 12.54 -6.40 -6.80
CA ARG A 78 11.48 -6.15 -7.78
C ARG A 78 12.02 -5.54 -9.06
N SER A 79 12.81 -4.48 -8.98
CA SER A 79 13.36 -3.83 -10.18
C SER A 79 14.24 -4.77 -11.01
N LYS A 80 14.96 -5.70 -10.38
CA LYS A 80 15.73 -6.74 -11.09
C LYS A 80 14.83 -7.73 -11.82
N PHE A 81 13.73 -8.17 -11.20
CA PHE A 81 12.75 -9.00 -11.88
C PHE A 81 12.12 -8.27 -13.06
N GLU A 82 11.68 -7.02 -12.85
CA GLU A 82 11.05 -6.21 -13.88
C GLU A 82 11.98 -6.02 -15.09
N ALA A 83 13.28 -5.78 -14.86
CA ALA A 83 14.27 -5.69 -15.94
C ALA A 83 14.38 -7.00 -16.76
N ILE A 84 14.44 -8.15 -16.09
CA ILE A 84 14.53 -9.46 -16.77
C ILE A 84 13.24 -9.73 -17.55
N ILE A 85 12.08 -9.60 -16.90
CA ILE A 85 10.78 -9.89 -17.51
C ILE A 85 10.50 -8.94 -18.68
N HIS A 86 10.85 -7.67 -18.55
CA HIS A 86 10.70 -6.70 -19.63
C HIS A 86 11.54 -7.09 -20.85
N SER A 87 12.77 -7.57 -20.62
CA SER A 87 13.67 -7.98 -21.70
C SER A 87 13.23 -9.26 -22.41
N GLU A 88 12.63 -10.22 -21.68
CA GLU A 88 12.26 -11.53 -22.25
C GLU A 88 10.83 -11.58 -22.79
N GLN A 89 9.87 -10.85 -22.19
CA GLN A 89 8.44 -11.07 -22.41
C GLN A 89 7.63 -9.78 -22.65
N GLY A 90 8.28 -8.62 -22.59
CA GLY A 90 7.68 -7.32 -22.89
C GLY A 90 6.85 -6.71 -21.74
N SER A 91 6.36 -5.49 -21.98
CA SER A 91 5.70 -4.62 -20.98
C SER A 91 4.46 -5.23 -20.28
N PRO A 92 3.52 -5.92 -20.95
CA PRO A 92 2.29 -6.40 -20.30
C PRO A 92 2.54 -7.35 -19.12
N ARG A 93 3.52 -8.25 -19.23
CA ARG A 93 3.84 -9.22 -18.16
C ARG A 93 4.54 -8.59 -16.96
N VAL A 94 5.16 -7.42 -17.13
CA VAL A 94 5.75 -6.66 -16.02
C VAL A 94 4.66 -6.20 -15.05
N PHE A 95 3.50 -5.79 -15.56
CA PHE A 95 2.38 -5.36 -14.71
C PHE A 95 1.78 -6.50 -13.91
N GLU A 96 1.55 -7.65 -14.55
CA GLU A 96 1.06 -8.87 -13.88
C GLU A 96 2.05 -9.35 -12.81
N PHE A 97 3.35 -9.33 -13.13
CA PHE A 97 4.41 -9.63 -12.17
C PHE A 97 4.38 -8.67 -10.99
N ARG A 98 4.31 -7.36 -11.26
CA ARG A 98 4.32 -6.33 -10.21
C ARG A 98 3.14 -6.51 -9.26
N ASP A 99 1.94 -6.74 -9.77
CA ASP A 99 0.75 -6.99 -8.94
C ASP A 99 0.93 -8.23 -8.07
N THR A 100 1.35 -9.34 -8.67
CA THR A 100 1.56 -10.61 -7.97
C THR A 100 2.66 -10.50 -6.90
N PHE A 101 3.77 -9.83 -7.23
CA PHE A 101 4.90 -9.62 -6.32
C PHE A 101 4.50 -8.75 -5.13
N MET A 102 3.79 -7.63 -5.36
CA MET A 102 3.34 -6.74 -4.29
C MET A 102 2.30 -7.42 -3.39
N ARG A 103 1.35 -8.16 -3.98
CA ARG A 103 0.36 -8.94 -3.22
C ARG A 103 1.03 -10.01 -2.36
N TYR A 104 1.96 -10.78 -2.93
CA TYR A 104 2.68 -11.82 -2.20
C TYR A 104 3.51 -11.23 -1.06
N THR A 105 4.38 -10.26 -1.33
CA THR A 105 5.26 -9.68 -0.32
C THR A 105 4.48 -8.97 0.78
N GLY A 106 3.40 -8.26 0.45
CA GLY A 106 2.51 -7.64 1.43
C GLY A 106 1.83 -8.67 2.34
N LEU A 107 1.30 -9.75 1.79
CA LEU A 107 0.65 -10.81 2.57
C LEU A 107 1.65 -11.62 3.42
N ALA A 108 2.84 -11.91 2.88
CA ALA A 108 3.89 -12.62 3.59
C ALA A 108 4.41 -11.83 4.80
N ARG A 109 4.49 -10.49 4.66
CA ARG A 109 4.93 -9.59 5.74
C ARG A 109 3.85 -9.17 6.71
N SER A 110 2.58 -9.24 6.32
CA SER A 110 1.48 -8.96 7.24
C SER A 110 1.59 -9.94 8.41
N ASP A 111 1.87 -9.49 9.62
CA ASP A 111 1.89 -10.38 10.78
C ASP A 111 0.45 -10.46 11.32
N SER A 112 -0.10 -11.68 11.38
CA SER A 112 -1.50 -11.90 11.78
C SER A 112 -1.68 -11.91 13.31
N ARG A 113 -0.63 -11.63 14.07
CA ARG A 113 -0.59 -11.83 15.52
C ARG A 113 -1.06 -10.64 16.33
N THR A 114 -1.06 -9.43 15.77
CA THR A 114 -1.60 -8.24 16.42
C THR A 114 -2.97 -7.91 15.84
N ALA A 115 -4.02 -8.53 16.41
CA ALA A 115 -5.37 -8.00 16.25
C ALA A 115 -5.38 -6.58 16.81
N GLY A 116 -5.64 -5.59 15.95
CA GLY A 116 -5.79 -4.20 16.40
C GLY A 116 -7.01 -4.05 17.33
N ASN A 117 -6.92 -3.14 18.29
CA ASN A 117 -7.99 -2.85 19.25
C ASN A 117 -9.34 -2.50 18.58
N GLY A 118 -9.34 -2.05 17.33
CA GLY A 118 -10.56 -1.70 16.59
C GLY A 118 -11.56 -2.83 16.39
N ILE A 119 -11.17 -4.11 16.54
CA ILE A 119 -12.12 -5.23 16.51
C ILE A 119 -12.98 -5.27 17.77
N ALA A 120 -12.42 -4.92 18.94
CA ALA A 120 -13.18 -4.86 20.19
C ALA A 120 -14.20 -3.70 20.16
N GLU A 121 -13.81 -2.55 19.62
CA GLU A 121 -14.64 -1.35 19.50
C GLU A 121 -15.94 -1.58 18.70
N ILE A 122 -15.90 -2.44 17.67
CA ILE A 122 -17.10 -2.79 16.86
C ILE A 122 -18.13 -3.58 17.69
N PHE A 123 -17.65 -4.46 18.57
CA PHE A 123 -18.52 -5.28 19.41
C PHE A 123 -19.02 -4.53 20.66
N GLU A 124 -18.22 -3.58 21.16
CA GLU A 124 -18.66 -2.62 22.18
C GLU A 124 -19.77 -1.71 21.64
N ALA A 125 -19.67 -1.25 20.39
CA ALA A 125 -20.69 -0.40 19.76
C ALA A 125 -22.02 -1.12 19.48
N THR A 126 -22.03 -2.46 19.50
CA THR A 126 -23.21 -3.29 19.20
C THR A 126 -23.86 -3.93 20.44
N ASP A 127 -23.40 -3.55 21.65
CA ASP A 127 -23.90 -4.05 22.94
C ASP A 127 -23.93 -5.59 23.04
N HIS A 128 -22.87 -6.23 22.53
CA HIS A 128 -22.80 -7.69 22.54
C HIS A 128 -22.48 -8.21 23.94
N ASN A 129 -23.31 -9.12 24.45
CA ASN A 129 -23.19 -9.68 25.82
C ASN A 129 -21.80 -10.28 26.19
N ASP A 130 -20.98 -10.65 25.21
CA ASP A 130 -19.62 -11.15 25.43
C ASP A 130 -18.67 -10.70 24.30
N VAL A 131 -18.21 -9.46 24.41
CA VAL A 131 -17.23 -8.83 23.52
C VAL A 131 -15.92 -9.63 23.41
N THR A 132 -15.53 -10.32 24.49
CA THR A 132 -14.28 -11.08 24.53
C THR A 132 -14.36 -12.34 23.67
N LEU A 133 -15.46 -13.08 23.77
CA LEU A 133 -15.68 -14.26 22.95
C LEU A 133 -15.90 -13.89 21.47
N ALA A 134 -16.64 -12.81 21.21
CA ALA A 134 -16.91 -12.33 19.86
C ALA A 134 -15.62 -11.88 19.13
N SER A 135 -14.78 -11.10 19.80
CA SER A 135 -13.48 -10.66 19.27
C SER A 135 -12.53 -11.84 19.04
N ALA A 136 -12.47 -12.81 19.95
CA ALA A 136 -11.68 -14.03 19.78
C ALA A 136 -12.16 -14.86 18.57
N CYS A 137 -13.47 -15.04 18.40
CA CYS A 137 -14.05 -15.76 17.27
C CYS A 137 -13.75 -15.06 15.94
N LEU A 138 -13.91 -13.73 15.90
CA LEU A 138 -13.61 -12.95 14.70
C LEU A 138 -12.12 -12.98 14.36
N ASN A 139 -11.25 -12.85 15.36
CA ASN A 139 -9.81 -12.95 15.17
C ASN A 139 -9.45 -14.31 14.57
N ARG A 140 -9.95 -15.42 15.14
CA ARG A 140 -9.74 -16.78 14.61
C ARG A 140 -10.19 -16.89 13.14
N LYS A 141 -11.36 -16.35 12.80
CA LYS A 141 -11.88 -16.34 11.43
C LYS A 141 -10.99 -15.53 10.49
N ASN A 142 -10.51 -14.37 10.93
CA ASN A 142 -9.64 -13.50 10.15
C ASN A 142 -8.26 -14.12 9.94
N THR A 143 -7.66 -14.72 10.97
CA THR A 143 -6.40 -15.47 10.84
C THR A 143 -6.54 -16.58 9.81
N ALA A 144 -7.59 -17.41 9.91
CA ALA A 144 -7.82 -18.49 8.95
C ALA A 144 -8.08 -17.99 7.51
N ARG A 145 -8.60 -16.77 7.34
CA ARG A 145 -8.78 -16.14 6.03
C ARG A 145 -7.45 -15.60 5.49
N LEU A 146 -6.66 -14.95 6.33
CA LEU A 146 -5.33 -14.45 5.97
C LEU A 146 -4.41 -15.61 5.56
N ASP A 147 -4.41 -16.71 6.30
CA ASP A 147 -3.60 -17.88 5.96
C ASP A 147 -3.97 -18.47 4.59
N ARG A 148 -5.27 -18.52 4.27
CA ARG A 148 -5.72 -18.92 2.92
C ARG A 148 -5.22 -17.96 1.84
N HIS A 149 -5.29 -16.66 2.07
CA HIS A 149 -4.81 -15.66 1.12
C HIS A 149 -3.28 -15.70 0.95
N ARG A 150 -2.52 -15.95 2.03
CA ARG A 150 -1.07 -16.16 1.98
C ARG A 150 -0.71 -17.38 1.14
N GLU A 151 -1.37 -18.51 1.37
CA GLU A 151 -1.11 -19.72 0.58
C GLU A 151 -1.53 -19.54 -0.89
N GLN A 152 -2.63 -18.83 -1.14
CA GLN A 152 -3.04 -18.50 -2.50
C GLN A 152 -1.99 -17.61 -3.19
N SER A 153 -1.56 -16.52 -2.57
CA SER A 153 -0.58 -15.60 -3.18
C SER A 153 0.77 -16.27 -3.40
N ARG A 154 1.18 -17.17 -2.50
CA ARG A 154 2.38 -18.00 -2.66
C ARG A 154 2.29 -18.91 -3.89
N ARG A 155 1.16 -19.58 -4.09
CA ARG A 155 0.93 -20.45 -5.26
C ARG A 155 0.93 -19.65 -6.55
N GLU A 156 0.25 -18.50 -6.57
CA GLU A 156 0.23 -17.59 -7.71
C GLU A 156 1.65 -17.10 -8.05
N PHE A 157 2.44 -16.71 -7.04
CA PHE A 157 3.83 -16.29 -7.24
C PHE A 157 4.69 -17.43 -7.80
N LEU A 158 4.60 -18.64 -7.23
CA LEU A 158 5.31 -19.81 -7.75
C LEU A 158 4.93 -20.14 -9.20
N GLN A 159 3.63 -20.08 -9.51
CA GLN A 159 3.14 -20.34 -10.86
C GLN A 159 3.68 -19.30 -11.84
N LEU A 160 3.65 -18.02 -11.48
CA LEU A 160 4.20 -16.94 -12.29
C LEU A 160 5.70 -17.15 -12.54
N ILE A 161 6.48 -17.44 -11.50
CA ILE A 161 7.90 -17.74 -11.63
C ILE A 161 8.12 -18.95 -12.56
N SER A 162 7.33 -20.01 -12.41
CA SER A 162 7.43 -21.19 -13.26
C SER A 162 7.15 -20.88 -14.74
N ASN A 163 6.13 -20.06 -15.02
CA ASN A 163 5.75 -19.64 -16.37
C ASN A 163 6.80 -18.72 -17.01
N ILE A 164 7.43 -17.85 -16.23
CA ILE A 164 8.51 -17.00 -16.73
C ILE A 164 9.73 -17.90 -17.04
N SER A 165 10.01 -18.86 -16.16
CA SER A 165 11.15 -19.75 -16.24
C SER A 165 11.13 -20.79 -17.38
N THR A 166 9.96 -21.07 -17.95
CA THR A 166 9.81 -21.96 -19.11
C THR A 166 10.09 -21.24 -20.43
N ASN A 167 10.03 -19.90 -20.44
CA ASN A 167 10.09 -19.10 -21.65
C ASN A 167 11.40 -18.31 -21.81
N GLY A 168 12.28 -18.32 -20.80
CA GLY A 168 13.47 -17.47 -20.75
C GLY A 168 14.76 -18.19 -20.37
N ASP A 169 15.87 -17.70 -20.90
CA ASP A 169 17.23 -18.17 -20.60
C ASP A 169 17.70 -17.72 -19.19
N SER A 170 17.02 -16.76 -18.58
CA SER A 170 17.37 -16.19 -17.26
C SER A 170 16.87 -16.99 -16.05
N LEU A 171 16.52 -18.27 -16.24
CA LEU A 171 16.02 -19.19 -15.21
C LEU A 171 16.77 -19.08 -13.87
N SER A 172 18.10 -19.17 -13.93
CA SER A 172 18.97 -19.20 -12.75
C SER A 172 18.88 -17.89 -11.96
N GLN A 173 18.78 -16.75 -12.66
CA GLN A 173 18.67 -15.44 -12.07
C GLN A 173 17.29 -15.24 -11.42
N ILE A 174 16.22 -15.61 -12.13
CA ILE A 174 14.83 -15.52 -11.63
C ILE A 174 14.67 -16.36 -10.36
N LEU A 175 15.21 -17.58 -10.34
CA LEU A 175 15.14 -18.45 -9.16
C LEU A 175 16.00 -17.92 -7.99
N GLN A 176 17.19 -17.36 -8.28
CA GLN A 176 17.99 -16.70 -7.24
C GLN A 176 17.27 -15.48 -6.65
N LEU A 177 16.64 -14.65 -7.49
CA LEU A 177 15.84 -13.51 -7.01
C LEU A 177 14.63 -13.99 -6.20
N SER A 178 13.96 -15.06 -6.63
CA SER A 178 12.80 -15.63 -5.93
C SER A 178 13.18 -16.14 -4.54
N MET A 179 14.34 -16.81 -4.41
CA MET A 179 14.86 -17.24 -3.11
C MET A 179 15.20 -16.03 -2.23
N LYS A 180 15.86 -15.00 -2.78
CA LYS A 180 16.14 -13.75 -2.05
C LYS A 180 14.85 -13.07 -1.58
N THR A 181 13.79 -13.08 -2.39
CA THR A 181 12.48 -12.56 -1.97
C THR A 181 11.92 -13.36 -0.80
N ALA A 182 11.97 -14.70 -0.87
CA ALA A 182 11.50 -15.59 0.20
C ALA A 182 12.25 -15.35 1.51
N ASP A 183 13.57 -15.21 1.45
CA ASP A 183 14.43 -14.94 2.60
C ASP A 183 14.11 -13.56 3.22
N GLU A 184 13.93 -12.53 2.40
CA GLU A 184 13.64 -11.16 2.87
C GLU A 184 12.28 -11.05 3.56
N VAL A 185 11.28 -11.82 3.11
CA VAL A 185 9.96 -11.88 3.78
C VAL A 185 9.87 -12.96 4.86
N GLY A 186 10.93 -13.74 5.09
CA GLY A 186 10.96 -14.83 6.08
C GLY A 186 10.09 -16.04 5.73
N ASP A 187 9.67 -16.22 4.48
CA ASP A 187 8.83 -17.34 4.04
C ASP A 187 9.67 -18.60 3.75
N ARG A 188 9.89 -19.39 4.80
CA ARG A 188 10.64 -20.66 4.72
C ARG A 188 9.98 -21.67 3.79
N GLU A 189 8.65 -21.69 3.73
CA GLU A 189 7.90 -22.64 2.93
C GLU A 189 8.06 -22.35 1.44
N LEU A 190 8.01 -21.07 1.04
CA LEU A 190 8.33 -20.70 -0.34
C LEU A 190 9.77 -21.09 -0.70
N ALA A 191 10.74 -20.82 0.19
CA ALA A 191 12.14 -21.16 -0.04
C ALA A 191 12.34 -22.68 -0.25
N GLU A 192 11.66 -23.51 0.53
CA GLU A 192 11.67 -24.98 0.36
C GLU A 192 11.05 -25.42 -0.96
N ARG A 193 9.89 -24.86 -1.33
CA ARG A 193 9.22 -25.17 -2.61
C ARG A 193 10.08 -24.77 -3.81
N LEU A 194 10.76 -23.62 -3.76
CA LEU A 194 11.70 -23.19 -4.80
C LEU A 194 12.92 -24.10 -4.90
N ARG A 195 13.46 -24.57 -3.77
CA ARG A 195 14.56 -25.56 -3.76
C ARG A 195 14.13 -26.90 -4.33
N ALA A 196 12.92 -27.37 -4.01
CA ALA A 196 12.36 -28.59 -4.57
C ALA A 196 12.19 -28.48 -6.10
N PHE A 197 11.70 -27.34 -6.58
CA PHE A 197 11.59 -27.04 -8.01
C PHE A 197 12.94 -27.09 -8.72
N LEU A 198 13.99 -26.51 -8.11
CA LEU A 198 15.37 -26.57 -8.63
C LEU A 198 15.93 -27.99 -8.73
N ARG A 199 15.65 -28.85 -7.73
CA ARG A 199 16.10 -30.26 -7.73
C ARG A 199 15.44 -31.03 -8.87
N HIS A 200 14.11 -30.92 -8.97
CA HIS A 200 13.35 -31.61 -10.00
C HIS A 200 13.81 -31.25 -11.42
N ARG A 201 14.12 -29.97 -11.69
CA ARG A 201 14.63 -29.54 -13.01
C ARG A 201 16.06 -29.97 -13.30
N ARG A 202 16.87 -30.28 -12.28
CA ARG A 202 18.25 -30.77 -12.42
C ARG A 202 18.35 -32.29 -12.59
N GLY A 203 17.23 -33.02 -12.56
CA GLY A 203 17.21 -34.47 -12.70
C GLY A 203 17.79 -35.22 -11.49
N ILE A 204 17.79 -34.58 -10.31
CA ILE A 204 18.13 -35.19 -9.01
C ILE A 204 16.85 -35.27 -8.18
#